data_AF-A0A2D7IZ33-F1
#
_entry.id   AF-A0A2D7IZ33-F1
#
_cell.length_a   1.000
_cell.length_b   1.000
_cell.length_c   1.000
_cell.angle_alpha   90.00
_cell.angle_beta   90.00
_cell.angle_gamma   90.00
#
_symmetry.space_group_name_H-M   'P 1'
#
loop_
_entity.id
_entity.type
_entity.pdbx_description
1 polymer ?
#
loop_
_entity_poly.entity_id
_entity_poly.type
_entity_poly.pdbx_seq_one_letter_code
_entity_poly.pdbx_strand_id
1 'polypeptide(L)'
;MADGNQDFVLRPAHMLAKPVRLDPAFEDPDRVLDLCRESAPYSLAAKVHHRTETGKDVPWFRTMWAFHGKLVDPRAGFIFNSDTFIEGAKKSFDAKIIKPVSLMNNINFPMAAGVPHLDLPKFRGGDKFPFDLLVAMAYSGLFHDWAVPQASTICWFYRGVGGDFEYWPDGPEGHRRTVQAPIWNVGYVSDNEYMWHRVGGIGRSRNHIAPGKLSRQAKLHAHTHDDGWAIVDGENRYEYRAAETRISILWKAYAFESQREYLRFQNREHDLTIPQVRDILNRDLNARGLGRLAEDCDFRDEDSRKFVLRAYRPAPVNDDYRPIIE
;
A
#
# COMPACT_ATOMS: atom_id res chain seq x y z
N MET A 1 -32.86 -7.85 -9.57
CA MET A 1 -31.49 -8.41 -9.61
C MET A 1 -30.85 -7.80 -10.84
N ALA A 2 -30.26 -6.61 -10.68
CA ALA A 2 -29.56 -5.96 -11.79
C ALA A 2 -28.25 -6.73 -12.01
N ASP A 3 -28.05 -7.15 -13.24
CA ASP A 3 -26.85 -7.76 -13.78
C ASP A 3 -25.66 -6.80 -13.64
N GLY A 4 -24.93 -6.93 -12.53
CA GLY A 4 -23.75 -6.12 -12.19
C GLY A 4 -22.52 -6.42 -13.06
N ASN A 5 -22.69 -6.60 -14.36
CA ASN A 5 -21.60 -6.76 -15.31
C ASN A 5 -21.25 -5.39 -15.93
N GLN A 6 -20.82 -4.45 -15.08
CA GLN A 6 -20.02 -3.33 -15.58
C GLN A 6 -18.60 -3.85 -15.76
N ASP A 7 -18.02 -3.58 -16.93
CA ASP A 7 -16.57 -3.68 -17.11
C ASP A 7 -15.91 -2.81 -16.04
N PHE A 8 -15.33 -3.47 -15.03
CA PHE A 8 -14.78 -2.83 -13.86
C PHE A 8 -13.48 -2.10 -14.25
N VAL A 9 -13.62 -0.83 -14.64
CA VAL A 9 -12.49 0.04 -14.95
C VAL A 9 -12.15 0.86 -13.70
N LEU A 10 -11.18 0.38 -12.92
CA LEU A 10 -10.67 1.06 -11.74
C LEU A 10 -10.14 2.46 -12.04
N ARG A 11 -9.56 2.65 -13.22
CA ARG A 11 -9.05 3.92 -13.71
C ARG A 11 -8.91 3.84 -15.23
N PRO A 12 -9.22 4.93 -15.97
CA PRO A 12 -9.01 4.95 -17.42
C PRO A 12 -7.57 4.60 -17.78
N ALA A 13 -7.37 3.79 -18.82
CA ALA A 13 -6.05 3.28 -19.20
C ALA A 13 -5.00 4.38 -19.47
N HIS A 14 -5.43 5.54 -19.97
CA HIS A 14 -4.54 6.69 -20.22
C HIS A 14 -4.06 7.39 -18.93
N MET A 15 -4.67 7.11 -17.78
CA MET A 15 -4.28 7.65 -16.48
C MET A 15 -3.50 6.63 -15.63
N LEU A 16 -3.29 5.40 -16.12
CA LEU A 16 -2.51 4.39 -15.41
C LEU A 16 -1.01 4.65 -15.58
N ALA A 17 -0.31 4.82 -14.47
CA ALA A 17 1.14 4.91 -14.48
C ALA A 17 1.77 3.57 -14.86
N LYS A 18 2.80 3.60 -15.70
CA LYS A 18 3.51 2.38 -16.09
C LYS A 18 4.58 2.05 -15.05
N PRO A 19 4.67 0.80 -14.57
CA PRO A 19 5.71 0.45 -13.62
C PRO A 19 7.12 0.66 -14.18
N VAL A 20 8.01 1.23 -13.36
CA VAL A 20 9.42 1.48 -13.71
C VAL A 20 10.32 0.68 -12.78
N ARG A 21 11.19 -0.17 -13.34
CA ARG A 21 12.23 -0.87 -12.58
C ARG A 21 13.38 0.07 -12.26
N LEU A 22 13.89 0.00 -11.03
CA LEU A 22 15.11 0.63 -10.55
C LEU A 22 16.13 -0.46 -10.22
N ASP A 23 17.27 -0.45 -10.89
CA ASP A 23 18.30 -1.48 -10.74
C ASP A 23 19.68 -0.88 -11.10
N PRO A 24 20.51 -0.53 -10.11
CA PRO A 24 20.25 -0.66 -8.67
C PRO A 24 19.20 0.35 -8.15
N ALA A 25 18.58 0.04 -7.00
CA ALA A 25 17.68 0.96 -6.28
C ALA A 25 18.43 1.97 -5.42
N PHE A 26 19.58 1.59 -4.88
CA PHE A 26 20.45 2.42 -4.05
C PHE A 26 21.90 2.29 -4.49
N GLU A 27 22.63 3.40 -4.42
CA GLU A 27 24.09 3.41 -4.62
C GLU A 27 24.81 2.70 -3.46
N ASP A 28 24.33 2.91 -2.23
CA ASP A 28 24.86 2.32 -1.00
C ASP A 28 23.76 1.46 -0.32
N PRO A 29 23.63 0.17 -0.70
CA PRO A 29 22.66 -0.73 -0.10
C PRO A 29 22.99 -1.06 1.36
N ASP A 30 24.26 -1.04 1.76
CA ASP A 30 24.68 -1.40 3.12
C ASP A 30 24.21 -0.34 4.12
N ARG A 31 24.30 0.95 3.77
CA ARG A 31 23.73 2.03 4.58
C ARG A 31 22.22 1.90 4.82
N VAL A 32 21.48 1.34 3.87
CA VAL A 32 20.04 1.07 4.04
C VAL A 32 19.81 -0.08 5.03
N LEU A 33 20.62 -1.14 4.93
CA LEU A 33 20.54 -2.30 5.82
C LEU A 33 20.98 -1.94 7.25
N ASP A 34 22.00 -1.10 7.41
CA ASP A 34 22.42 -0.55 8.71
C ASP A 34 21.29 0.24 9.36
N LEU A 35 20.64 1.15 8.63
CA LEU A 35 19.48 1.89 9.15
C LEU A 35 18.34 0.96 9.57
N CYS A 36 18.09 -0.12 8.81
CA CYS A 36 17.16 -1.17 9.20
C CYS A 36 17.57 -1.81 10.54
N ARG A 37 18.83 -2.15 10.74
CA ARG A 37 19.29 -2.77 11.99
C ARG A 37 19.21 -1.80 13.17
N GLU A 38 19.65 -0.56 12.98
CA GLU A 38 19.65 0.49 13.99
C GLU A 38 18.25 0.99 14.39
N SER A 39 17.24 0.74 13.55
CA SER A 39 15.84 1.10 13.83
C SER A 39 15.11 0.04 14.65
N ALA A 40 15.74 -1.11 14.94
CA ALA A 40 15.20 -2.09 15.86
C ALA A 40 15.11 -1.52 17.30
N PRO A 41 14.11 -1.92 18.11
CA PRO A 41 13.14 -2.97 17.83
C PRO A 41 11.88 -2.52 17.07
N TYR A 42 11.35 -3.41 16.23
CA TYR A 42 10.12 -3.17 15.47
C TYR A 42 8.88 -3.75 16.13
N SER A 43 7.71 -3.17 15.82
CA SER A 43 6.41 -3.72 16.20
C SER A 43 5.78 -4.45 15.01
N LEU A 44 4.86 -5.38 15.28
CA LEU A 44 4.01 -5.95 14.24
C LEU A 44 3.25 -4.85 13.47
N ALA A 45 3.18 -4.99 12.16
CA ALA A 45 2.50 -4.04 11.28
C ALA A 45 1.02 -3.88 11.64
N ALA A 46 0.36 -4.95 12.08
CA ALA A 46 -1.02 -4.89 12.56
C ALA A 46 -1.19 -3.92 13.75
N LYS A 47 -0.19 -3.84 14.63
CA LYS A 47 -0.18 -2.89 15.76
C LYS A 47 0.14 -1.46 15.28
N VAL A 48 1.12 -1.30 14.39
CA VAL A 48 1.48 0.02 13.82
C VAL A 48 0.29 0.68 13.15
N HIS A 49 -0.55 -0.11 12.47
CA HIS A 49 -1.73 0.37 11.74
C HIS A 49 -3.02 0.34 12.56
N HIS A 50 -2.97 0.00 13.85
CA HIS A 50 -4.15 -0.14 14.70
C HIS A 50 -5.25 -1.02 14.08
N ARG A 51 -4.87 -2.09 13.34
CA ARG A 51 -5.82 -3.00 12.69
C ARG A 51 -6.69 -3.68 13.74
N THR A 52 -7.94 -3.98 13.44
CA THR A 52 -8.79 -4.80 14.32
C THR A 52 -8.15 -6.18 14.57
N GLU A 53 -8.27 -6.71 15.78
CA GLU A 53 -7.79 -8.05 16.10
C GLU A 53 -8.67 -9.10 15.43
N THR A 54 -8.06 -9.95 14.60
CA THR A 54 -8.77 -10.99 13.85
C THR A 54 -8.21 -12.39 14.11
N GLY A 55 -7.14 -12.50 14.91
CA GLY A 55 -6.39 -13.74 15.08
C GLY A 55 -5.63 -14.19 13.83
N LYS A 56 -5.43 -13.29 12.86
CA LYS A 56 -4.76 -13.58 11.57
C LYS A 56 -3.48 -12.78 11.35
N ASP A 57 -2.95 -12.16 12.41
CA ASP A 57 -1.72 -11.38 12.32
C ASP A 57 -0.55 -12.30 11.90
N VAL A 58 0.27 -11.82 10.96
CA VAL A 58 1.40 -12.54 10.34
C VAL A 58 2.73 -11.93 10.80
N PRO A 59 3.89 -12.61 10.65
CA PRO A 59 5.20 -12.08 11.08
C PRO A 59 5.71 -10.97 10.14
N TRP A 60 4.96 -9.87 10.10
CA TRP A 60 5.24 -8.66 9.35
C TRP A 60 5.50 -7.55 10.34
N PHE A 61 6.74 -7.08 10.39
CA PHE A 61 7.18 -6.00 11.26
C PHE A 61 7.46 -4.74 10.45
N ARG A 62 7.26 -3.58 11.06
CA ARG A 62 7.31 -2.29 10.36
C ARG A 62 7.66 -1.15 11.30
N THR A 63 8.29 -0.13 10.76
CA THR A 63 8.26 1.24 11.30
C THR A 63 8.00 2.27 10.18
N MET A 64 7.62 3.48 10.59
CA MET A 64 7.52 4.64 9.72
C MET A 64 8.73 5.54 9.95
N TRP A 65 9.58 5.70 8.94
CA TRP A 65 10.71 6.63 8.97
C TRP A 65 10.34 8.05 8.51
N ALA A 66 9.28 8.18 7.71
CA ALA A 66 8.67 9.46 7.38
C ALA A 66 7.15 9.33 7.24
N PHE A 67 6.44 10.39 7.62
CA PHE A 67 4.99 10.46 7.52
C PHE A 67 4.51 11.91 7.30
N HIS A 68 3.50 12.09 6.45
CA HIS A 68 2.95 13.41 6.10
C HIS A 68 4.02 14.44 5.67
N GLY A 69 4.98 14.00 4.85
CA GLY A 69 6.04 14.86 4.32
C GLY A 69 7.15 15.19 5.33
N LYS A 70 7.15 14.58 6.51
CA LYS A 70 8.12 14.84 7.58
C LYS A 70 8.89 13.59 7.94
N LEU A 71 10.20 13.72 8.15
CA LEU A 71 11.04 12.66 8.70
C LEU A 71 10.69 12.45 10.18
N VAL A 72 10.36 11.21 10.52
CA VAL A 72 10.25 10.71 11.90
C VAL A 72 11.63 10.29 12.39
N ASP A 73 12.41 9.64 11.52
CA ASP A 73 13.83 9.34 11.74
C ASP A 73 14.69 10.18 10.77
N PRO A 74 15.44 11.19 11.26
CA PRO A 74 16.30 12.03 10.42
C PRO A 74 17.35 11.25 9.62
N ARG A 75 17.80 10.08 10.12
CA ARG A 75 18.81 9.25 9.45
C ARG A 75 18.30 8.70 8.12
N ALA A 76 16.98 8.58 7.95
CA ALA A 76 16.35 8.10 6.73
C ALA A 76 16.27 9.15 5.60
N GLY A 77 16.77 10.37 5.82
CA GLY A 77 16.67 11.48 4.87
C GLY A 77 17.27 11.20 3.49
N PHE A 78 18.31 10.37 3.40
CA PHE A 78 18.93 9.99 2.13
C PHE A 78 18.03 9.07 1.27
N ILE A 79 17.18 8.26 1.91
CA ILE A 79 16.18 7.45 1.21
C ILE A 79 14.97 8.32 0.85
N PHE A 80 14.52 9.15 1.79
CA PHE A 80 13.31 9.97 1.62
C PHE A 80 13.44 10.98 0.47
N ASN A 81 14.65 11.50 0.24
CA ASN A 81 14.96 12.43 -0.85
C ASN A 81 15.77 11.77 -1.97
N SER A 82 15.65 10.46 -2.17
CA SER A 82 16.38 9.73 -3.20
C SER A 82 16.05 10.25 -4.61
N ASP A 83 17.07 10.73 -5.34
CA ASP A 83 16.93 11.16 -6.73
C ASP A 83 16.52 10.00 -7.63
N THR A 84 17.04 8.79 -7.39
CA THR A 84 16.63 7.57 -8.12
C THR A 84 15.12 7.34 -8.01
N PHE A 85 14.54 7.54 -6.84
CA PHE A 85 13.10 7.33 -6.61
C PHE A 85 12.28 8.46 -7.23
N ILE A 86 12.76 9.70 -7.10
CA ILE A 86 12.11 10.87 -7.70
C ILE A 86 12.09 10.77 -9.23
N GLU A 87 13.22 10.47 -9.86
CA GLU A 87 13.30 10.33 -11.32
C GLU A 87 12.51 9.11 -11.83
N GLY A 88 12.52 8.01 -11.08
CA GLY A 88 11.66 6.85 -11.36
C GLY A 88 10.17 7.21 -11.33
N ALA A 89 9.74 7.99 -10.34
CA ALA A 89 8.37 8.47 -10.23
C ALA A 89 7.98 9.45 -11.35
N LYS A 90 8.86 10.39 -11.71
CA LYS A 90 8.65 11.28 -12.86
C LYS A 90 8.42 10.48 -14.13
N LYS A 91 9.26 9.48 -14.39
CA LYS A 91 9.15 8.61 -15.58
C LYS A 91 7.86 7.77 -15.57
N SER A 92 7.49 7.21 -14.42
CA SER A 92 6.32 6.32 -14.31
C SER A 92 5.00 7.07 -14.52
N PHE A 93 4.89 8.29 -13.95
CA PHE A 93 3.66 9.08 -13.93
C PHE A 93 3.62 10.21 -14.97
N ASP A 94 4.65 10.35 -15.80
CA ASP A 94 4.86 11.54 -16.65
C ASP A 94 4.74 12.86 -15.85
N ALA A 95 5.30 12.83 -14.63
CA ALA A 95 5.16 13.91 -13.66
C ALA A 95 6.35 14.87 -13.72
N LYS A 96 6.07 16.16 -13.48
CA LYS A 96 7.11 17.21 -13.38
C LYS A 96 7.50 17.49 -11.94
N ILE A 97 6.57 17.29 -11.00
CA ILE A 97 6.77 17.60 -9.59
C ILE A 97 6.47 16.35 -8.76
N ILE A 98 7.47 15.93 -7.99
CA ILE A 98 7.36 14.83 -7.04
C ILE A 98 7.50 15.40 -5.63
N LYS A 99 6.59 15.02 -4.74
CA LYS A 99 6.60 15.43 -3.33
C LYS A 99 6.60 14.18 -2.43
N PRO A 100 7.76 13.78 -1.87
CA PRO A 100 7.82 12.69 -0.90
C PRO A 100 6.85 12.91 0.26
N VAL A 101 6.09 11.87 0.64
CA VAL A 101 5.06 11.97 1.70
C VAL A 101 5.27 10.96 2.82
N SER A 102 5.70 9.74 2.50
CA SER A 102 5.95 8.73 3.53
C SER A 102 7.09 7.80 3.14
N LEU A 103 7.72 7.25 4.16
CA LEU A 103 8.78 6.27 4.04
C LEU A 103 8.64 5.29 5.19
N MET A 104 8.66 4.01 4.85
CA MET A 104 8.50 2.94 5.81
C MET A 104 9.36 1.76 5.42
N ASN A 105 9.71 0.96 6.39
CA ASN A 105 10.30 -0.34 6.14
C ASN A 105 9.35 -1.46 6.54
N ASN A 106 9.59 -2.61 5.94
CA ASN A 106 8.95 -3.85 6.29
C ASN A 106 10.02 -4.92 6.46
N ILE A 107 9.90 -5.69 7.52
CA ILE A 107 10.74 -6.86 7.76
C ILE A 107 9.81 -8.05 7.94
N ASN A 108 9.94 -9.01 7.05
CA ASN A 108 9.08 -10.18 6.95
C ASN A 108 9.88 -11.46 7.15
N PHE A 109 9.26 -12.42 7.83
CA PHE A 109 9.78 -13.77 8.06
C PHE A 109 8.93 -14.79 7.31
N PRO A 110 9.28 -16.09 7.31
CA PRO A 110 8.51 -17.08 6.58
C PRO A 110 7.02 -17.04 6.92
N MET A 111 6.20 -16.82 5.89
CA MET A 111 4.74 -16.66 6.00
C MET A 111 4.06 -16.97 4.67
N ALA A 112 2.78 -17.30 4.73
CA ALA A 112 1.95 -17.49 3.54
C ALA A 112 1.85 -16.20 2.71
N ALA A 113 1.46 -16.34 1.43
CA ALA A 113 1.25 -15.20 0.55
C ALA A 113 0.13 -14.27 1.10
N GLY A 114 0.30 -12.97 0.88
CA GLY A 114 -0.78 -12.02 1.09
C GLY A 114 -1.88 -12.16 0.03
N VAL A 115 -3.01 -11.54 0.29
CA VAL A 115 -4.08 -11.41 -0.70
C VAL A 115 -3.71 -10.30 -1.70
N PRO A 116 -4.00 -10.46 -3.00
CA PRO A 116 -3.99 -9.36 -3.96
C PRO A 116 -4.85 -8.20 -3.45
N HIS A 117 -4.28 -7.00 -3.46
CA HIS A 117 -4.94 -5.79 -3.03
C HIS A 117 -4.48 -4.58 -3.84
N LEU A 118 -5.20 -3.48 -3.64
CA LEU A 118 -4.78 -2.12 -3.99
C LEU A 118 -4.45 -1.37 -2.71
N ASP A 119 -3.59 -0.37 -2.81
CA ASP A 119 -3.41 0.59 -1.72
C ASP A 119 -4.59 1.57 -1.68
N LEU A 120 -4.93 2.09 -0.49
CA LEU A 120 -5.98 3.11 -0.36
C LEU A 120 -5.65 4.40 -1.14
N PRO A 121 -6.49 4.78 -2.13
CA PRO A 121 -6.27 6.02 -2.87
C PRO A 121 -6.47 7.26 -2.01
N LYS A 122 -5.85 8.34 -2.48
CA LYS A 122 -6.01 9.68 -1.91
C LYS A 122 -6.87 10.53 -2.83
N PHE A 123 -7.81 11.26 -2.24
CA PHE A 123 -8.62 12.23 -2.94
C PHE A 123 -8.44 13.61 -2.29
N ARG A 124 -8.47 14.67 -3.09
CA ARG A 124 -8.44 16.07 -2.62
C ARG A 124 -9.59 16.31 -1.64
N GLY A 125 -9.31 16.85 -0.45
CA GLY A 125 -10.28 17.00 0.64
C GLY A 125 -10.62 15.72 1.43
N GLY A 126 -10.18 14.55 0.96
CA GLY A 126 -10.55 13.25 1.52
C GLY A 126 -9.76 12.81 2.76
N ASP A 127 -8.84 13.62 3.27
CA ASP A 127 -7.92 13.24 4.36
C ASP A 127 -8.64 12.77 5.64
N LYS A 128 -9.84 13.27 5.89
CA LYS A 128 -10.67 12.96 7.07
C LYS A 128 -11.87 12.08 6.75
N PHE A 129 -11.99 11.60 5.52
CA PHE A 129 -13.11 10.76 5.12
C PHE A 129 -12.96 9.36 5.73
N PRO A 130 -14.07 8.72 6.12
CA PRO A 130 -14.03 7.34 6.60
C PRO A 130 -13.45 6.39 5.54
N PHE A 131 -12.71 5.38 6.00
CA PHE A 131 -12.05 4.39 5.13
C PHE A 131 -13.01 3.77 4.11
N ASP A 132 -14.18 3.30 4.56
CA ASP A 132 -15.17 2.66 3.69
C ASP A 132 -15.73 3.60 2.61
N LEU A 133 -15.79 4.90 2.89
CA LEU A 133 -16.18 5.89 1.89
C LEU A 133 -15.08 6.05 0.83
N LEU A 134 -13.82 6.13 1.24
CA LEU A 134 -12.69 6.21 0.30
C LEU A 134 -12.61 4.95 -0.58
N VAL A 135 -12.88 3.77 -0.02
CA VAL A 135 -12.98 2.51 -0.77
C VAL A 135 -14.13 2.55 -1.79
N ALA A 136 -15.32 3.01 -1.39
CA ALA A 136 -16.44 3.15 -2.31
C ALA A 136 -16.15 4.17 -3.41
N MET A 137 -15.53 5.31 -3.08
CA MET A 137 -15.09 6.31 -4.06
C MET A 137 -14.10 5.72 -5.07
N ALA A 138 -13.12 4.95 -4.60
CA ALA A 138 -12.14 4.28 -5.44
C ALA A 138 -12.81 3.37 -6.48
N TYR A 139 -13.66 2.45 -6.02
CA TYR A 139 -14.29 1.47 -6.89
C TYR A 139 -15.39 2.05 -7.78
N SER A 140 -15.96 3.19 -7.42
CA SER A 140 -16.99 3.83 -8.25
C SER A 140 -16.47 4.36 -9.58
N GLY A 141 -15.18 4.68 -9.69
CA GLY A 141 -14.61 5.39 -10.84
C GLY A 141 -15.09 6.84 -11.01
N LEU A 142 -15.94 7.35 -10.10
CA LEU A 142 -16.59 8.67 -10.23
C LEU A 142 -15.70 9.84 -9.78
N PHE A 143 -14.56 9.55 -9.12
CA PHE A 143 -13.77 10.55 -8.40
C PHE A 143 -12.36 10.75 -8.97
N HIS A 144 -12.09 10.31 -10.19
CA HIS A 144 -10.74 10.41 -10.79
C HIS A 144 -10.20 11.83 -10.89
N ASP A 145 -11.05 12.82 -11.15
CA ASP A 145 -10.65 14.25 -11.21
C ASP A 145 -10.14 14.79 -9.86
N TRP A 146 -10.50 14.12 -8.76
CA TRP A 146 -10.06 14.46 -7.42
C TRP A 146 -8.98 13.52 -6.88
N ALA A 147 -8.67 12.44 -7.59
CA ALA A 147 -7.61 11.52 -7.18
C ALA A 147 -6.26 12.25 -7.18
N VAL A 148 -5.47 12.07 -6.12
CA VAL A 148 -4.12 12.60 -6.02
C VAL A 148 -3.17 11.50 -6.48
N PRO A 149 -2.47 11.64 -7.62
CA PRO A 149 -1.58 10.59 -8.11
C PRO A 149 -0.46 10.34 -7.10
N GLN A 150 -0.26 9.06 -6.75
CA GLN A 150 0.67 8.65 -5.72
C GLN A 150 1.65 7.61 -6.28
N ALA A 151 2.90 8.01 -6.42
CA ALA A 151 3.97 7.09 -6.77
C ALA A 151 4.37 6.29 -5.54
N SER A 152 4.41 4.97 -5.67
CA SER A 152 4.94 4.04 -4.68
C SER A 152 6.21 3.42 -5.23
N THR A 153 7.33 3.56 -4.52
CA THR A 153 8.57 2.83 -4.80
C THR A 153 8.74 1.77 -3.74
N ILE A 154 8.81 0.51 -4.16
CA ILE A 154 9.16 -0.61 -3.28
C ILE A 154 10.49 -1.17 -3.74
N CYS A 155 11.43 -1.33 -2.81
CA CYS A 155 12.70 -2.02 -3.08
C CYS A 155 12.98 -3.10 -2.05
N TRP A 156 13.78 -4.11 -2.43
CA TRP A 156 13.91 -5.35 -1.67
C TRP A 156 15.35 -5.79 -1.43
N PHE A 157 15.54 -6.44 -0.28
CA PHE A 157 16.74 -7.17 0.09
C PHE A 157 16.33 -8.55 0.63
N TYR A 158 16.52 -9.58 -0.19
CA TYR A 158 16.16 -10.95 0.17
C TYR A 158 16.95 -11.97 -0.66
N ARG A 159 17.62 -12.90 0.04
CA ARG A 159 18.36 -14.01 -0.59
C ARG A 159 17.66 -15.36 -0.46
N GLY A 160 16.49 -15.40 0.17
CA GLY A 160 15.73 -16.63 0.39
C GLY A 160 14.89 -17.05 -0.80
N VAL A 161 13.95 -17.96 -0.54
CA VAL A 161 13.06 -18.56 -1.55
C VAL A 161 11.64 -18.02 -1.41
N GLY A 162 10.92 -17.86 -2.53
CA GLY A 162 9.62 -17.20 -2.53
C GLY A 162 9.71 -15.72 -2.16
N GLY A 163 8.65 -15.12 -1.62
CA GLY A 163 8.65 -13.70 -1.24
C GLY A 163 8.67 -12.76 -2.45
N ASP A 164 8.21 -13.25 -3.58
CA ASP A 164 8.10 -12.48 -4.81
C ASP A 164 7.19 -11.25 -4.62
N PHE A 165 7.41 -10.21 -5.42
CA PHE A 165 6.41 -9.17 -5.62
C PHE A 165 5.57 -9.52 -6.85
N GLU A 166 4.33 -9.92 -6.64
CA GLU A 166 3.39 -10.25 -7.70
C GLU A 166 2.48 -9.05 -7.97
N TYR A 167 2.25 -8.71 -9.23
CA TYR A 167 1.43 -7.58 -9.62
C TYR A 167 0.71 -7.79 -10.95
N TRP A 168 -0.37 -7.04 -11.17
CA TRP A 168 -1.21 -7.11 -12.37
C TRP A 168 -1.41 -5.71 -12.95
N PRO A 169 -0.57 -5.31 -13.92
CA PRO A 169 -0.62 -3.97 -14.49
C PRO A 169 -1.87 -3.72 -15.33
N ASP A 170 -2.46 -4.78 -15.87
CA ASP A 170 -3.64 -4.74 -16.74
C ASP A 170 -4.94 -5.12 -15.99
N GLY A 171 -4.92 -5.05 -14.65
CA GLY A 171 -6.05 -5.43 -13.79
C GLY A 171 -6.08 -6.91 -13.39
N PRO A 172 -7.01 -7.32 -12.51
CA PRO A 172 -6.98 -8.62 -11.83
C PRO A 172 -7.21 -9.81 -12.78
N GLU A 173 -7.88 -9.57 -13.91
CA GLU A 173 -8.07 -10.58 -14.98
C GLU A 173 -6.91 -10.60 -15.98
N GLY A 174 -6.01 -9.63 -15.91
CA GLY A 174 -4.83 -9.52 -16.76
C GLY A 174 -3.72 -10.51 -16.37
N HIS A 175 -2.65 -10.51 -17.17
CA HIS A 175 -1.50 -11.37 -16.88
C HIS A 175 -0.75 -10.93 -15.63
N ARG A 176 -0.60 -11.88 -14.69
CA ARG A 176 0.29 -11.71 -13.55
C ARG A 176 1.73 -11.50 -14.02
N ARG A 177 2.38 -10.49 -13.43
CA ARG A 177 3.83 -10.28 -13.50
C ARG A 177 4.45 -10.46 -12.11
N THR A 178 5.76 -10.69 -12.09
CA THR A 178 6.47 -11.02 -10.85
C THR A 178 7.86 -10.42 -10.86
N VAL A 179 8.28 -9.83 -9.73
CA VAL A 179 9.69 -9.60 -9.42
C VAL A 179 10.13 -10.70 -8.47
N GLN A 180 10.88 -11.66 -9.02
CA GLN A 180 11.18 -12.93 -8.36
C GLN A 180 12.35 -12.82 -7.39
N ALA A 181 12.28 -13.57 -6.28
CA ALA A 181 13.42 -13.80 -5.41
C ALA A 181 14.37 -14.88 -5.97
N PRO A 182 15.67 -14.87 -5.60
CA PRO A 182 16.34 -13.89 -4.75
C PRO A 182 16.40 -12.51 -5.40
N ILE A 183 16.20 -11.46 -4.61
CA ILE A 183 16.09 -10.08 -5.07
C ILE A 183 16.87 -9.17 -4.13
N TRP A 184 17.80 -8.39 -4.68
CA TRP A 184 18.73 -7.60 -3.87
C TRP A 184 19.00 -6.25 -4.51
N ASN A 185 18.74 -5.17 -3.77
CA ASN A 185 18.95 -3.78 -4.22
C ASN A 185 18.23 -3.47 -5.55
N VAL A 186 17.04 -4.04 -5.73
CA VAL A 186 16.15 -3.79 -6.87
C VAL A 186 14.91 -3.10 -6.35
N GLY A 187 14.43 -2.11 -7.10
CA GLY A 187 13.23 -1.33 -6.82
C GLY A 187 12.24 -1.33 -7.97
N TYR A 188 10.99 -1.03 -7.66
CA TYR A 188 9.93 -0.84 -8.62
C TYR A 188 9.09 0.36 -8.21
N VAL A 189 8.89 1.29 -9.14
CA VAL A 189 7.97 2.42 -9.01
C VAL A 189 6.67 2.06 -9.70
N SER A 190 5.53 2.29 -9.03
CA SER A 190 4.19 2.01 -9.56
C SER A 190 3.11 2.85 -8.88
N ASP A 191 1.93 2.87 -9.50
CA ASP A 191 0.69 3.39 -8.92
C ASP A 191 -0.06 2.26 -8.22
N ASN A 192 0.28 2.01 -6.96
CA ASN A 192 -0.26 0.87 -6.19
C ASN A 192 -1.73 1.04 -5.83
N GLU A 193 -2.25 2.26 -5.92
CA GLU A 193 -3.65 2.58 -5.71
C GLU A 193 -4.53 2.08 -6.87
N TYR A 194 -3.91 1.79 -8.03
CA TYR A 194 -4.59 1.29 -9.24
C TYR A 194 -3.94 0.04 -9.86
N MET A 195 -2.81 -0.41 -9.35
CA MET A 195 -2.15 -1.65 -9.75
C MET A 195 -2.31 -2.70 -8.66
N TRP A 196 -3.03 -3.77 -8.97
CA TRP A 196 -3.16 -4.89 -8.05
C TRP A 196 -1.80 -5.51 -7.78
N HIS A 197 -1.56 -5.84 -6.52
CA HIS A 197 -0.30 -6.43 -6.11
C HIS A 197 -0.43 -7.25 -4.83
N ARG A 198 0.57 -8.11 -4.59
CA ARG A 198 0.74 -8.83 -3.32
C ARG A 198 2.20 -9.16 -3.06
N VAL A 199 2.46 -9.51 -1.81
CA VAL A 199 3.67 -10.26 -1.43
C VAL A 199 3.38 -11.75 -1.55
N GLY A 200 4.16 -12.45 -2.37
CA GLY A 200 4.12 -13.91 -2.48
C GLY A 200 4.59 -14.59 -1.19
N GLY A 201 4.32 -15.90 -1.05
CA GLY A 201 4.68 -16.65 0.17
C GLY A 201 6.19 -16.64 0.41
N ILE A 202 6.61 -16.24 1.61
CA ILE A 202 8.03 -16.05 1.98
C ILE A 202 8.56 -17.33 2.61
N GLY A 203 9.71 -17.82 2.15
CA GLY A 203 10.33 -19.02 2.67
C GLY A 203 9.54 -20.31 2.37
N ARG A 204 10.10 -21.45 2.80
CA ARG A 204 9.43 -22.75 2.64
C ARG A 204 8.20 -22.82 3.54
N SER A 205 7.10 -23.40 3.03
CA SER A 205 5.82 -23.52 3.76
C SER A 205 5.95 -24.16 5.14
N ARG A 206 6.81 -25.18 5.28
CA ARG A 206 7.09 -25.83 6.57
C ARG A 206 7.73 -24.92 7.63
N ASN A 207 8.28 -23.79 7.22
CA ASN A 207 8.88 -22.79 8.12
C ASN A 207 7.90 -21.64 8.43
N HIS A 208 6.72 -21.61 7.82
CA HIS A 208 5.78 -20.51 8.00
C HIS A 208 5.31 -20.42 9.44
N ILE A 209 5.30 -19.20 9.99
CA ILE A 209 4.61 -18.93 11.24
C ILE A 209 3.11 -18.92 10.96
N ALA A 210 2.35 -19.71 11.72
CA ALA A 210 0.90 -19.75 11.62
C ALA A 210 0.29 -18.36 11.93
N PRO A 211 -0.72 -17.89 11.18
CA PRO A 211 -1.43 -16.65 11.50
C PRO A 211 -1.95 -16.64 12.94
N GLY A 212 -1.83 -15.51 13.61
CA GLY A 212 -2.25 -15.33 15.01
C GLY A 212 -1.32 -15.92 16.05
N LYS A 213 -0.20 -16.57 15.65
CA LYS A 213 0.75 -17.18 16.59
C LYS A 213 1.53 -16.14 17.41
N LEU A 214 1.79 -14.96 16.86
CA LEU A 214 2.50 -13.89 17.54
C LEU A 214 1.52 -12.92 18.20
N SER A 215 1.79 -12.55 19.45
CA SER A 215 1.05 -11.48 20.12
C SER A 215 1.36 -10.10 19.51
N ARG A 216 0.48 -9.13 19.71
CA ARG A 216 0.73 -7.73 19.31
C ARG A 216 1.82 -7.04 20.14
N GLN A 217 2.29 -7.70 21.19
CA GLN A 217 3.39 -7.24 22.03
C GLN A 217 4.73 -7.75 21.49
N ALA A 218 4.74 -8.71 20.56
CA ALA A 218 5.94 -9.21 19.92
C ALA A 218 6.79 -8.08 19.34
N LYS A 219 8.10 -8.16 19.59
CA LYS A 219 9.10 -7.22 19.11
C LYS A 219 10.13 -7.94 18.27
N LEU A 220 10.54 -7.29 17.19
CA LEU A 220 11.61 -7.77 16.35
C LEU A 220 12.89 -7.02 16.66
N HIS A 221 13.95 -7.75 16.98
CA HIS A 221 15.27 -7.24 17.32
C HIS A 221 16.30 -7.66 16.26
N ALA A 222 17.22 -6.76 15.92
CA ALA A 222 18.42 -7.13 15.17
C ALA A 222 19.40 -7.86 16.10
N HIS A 223 20.13 -8.85 15.57
CA HIS A 223 21.25 -9.46 16.31
C HIS A 223 22.41 -8.48 16.47
N THR A 224 23.11 -8.60 17.60
CA THR A 224 24.31 -7.78 17.89
C THR A 224 25.61 -8.39 17.36
N HIS A 225 25.59 -9.65 16.94
CA HIS A 225 26.79 -10.42 16.57
C HIS A 225 26.84 -10.83 15.10
N ASP A 226 25.72 -10.73 14.37
CA ASP A 226 25.60 -11.03 12.95
C ASP A 226 24.41 -10.28 12.32
N ASP A 227 24.15 -10.56 11.03
CA ASP A 227 23.06 -9.95 10.25
C ASP A 227 21.67 -10.58 10.49
N GLY A 228 21.55 -11.45 11.50
CA GLY A 228 20.32 -12.13 11.87
C GLY A 228 19.35 -11.27 12.67
N TRP A 229 18.20 -11.86 12.95
CA TRP A 229 17.05 -11.23 13.58
C TRP A 229 16.34 -12.16 14.55
N ALA A 230 15.82 -11.60 15.64
CA ALA A 230 15.08 -12.33 16.67
C ALA A 230 13.69 -11.73 16.88
N ILE A 231 12.64 -12.53 16.75
CA ILE A 231 11.31 -12.16 17.25
C ILE A 231 11.24 -12.58 18.72
N VAL A 232 10.95 -11.63 19.60
CA VAL A 232 10.74 -11.84 21.04
C VAL A 232 9.27 -11.60 21.36
N ASP A 233 8.60 -12.62 21.90
CA ASP A 233 7.18 -12.58 22.26
C ASP A 233 6.95 -13.26 23.63
N GLY A 234 6.98 -12.46 24.69
CA GLY A 234 7.03 -12.97 26.07
C GLY A 234 8.30 -13.77 26.31
N GLU A 235 8.16 -15.03 26.70
CA GLU A 235 9.27 -15.98 26.88
C GLU A 235 9.71 -16.65 25.56
N ASN A 236 8.90 -16.52 24.50
CA ASN A 236 9.21 -17.13 23.22
C ASN A 236 10.22 -16.28 22.46
N ARG A 237 11.21 -16.95 21.88
CA ARG A 237 12.22 -16.34 21.02
C ARG A 237 12.39 -17.15 19.74
N TYR A 238 12.23 -16.49 18.61
CA TYR A 238 12.36 -17.08 17.28
C TYR A 238 13.53 -16.45 16.54
N GLU A 239 14.56 -17.25 16.27
CA GLU A 239 15.81 -16.79 15.63
C GLU A 239 15.78 -17.01 14.11
N TYR A 240 16.25 -16.02 13.37
CA TYR A 240 16.29 -16.04 11.91
C TYR A 240 17.64 -15.56 11.39
N ARG A 241 18.12 -16.24 10.35
CA ARG A 241 19.30 -15.78 9.60
C ARG A 241 18.91 -14.67 8.63
N ALA A 242 19.90 -13.90 8.18
CA ALA A 242 19.70 -12.88 7.14
C ALA A 242 19.00 -13.43 5.87
N ALA A 243 19.33 -14.66 5.45
CA ALA A 243 18.72 -15.32 4.30
C ALA A 243 17.23 -15.68 4.48
N GLU A 244 16.74 -15.73 5.71
CA GLU A 244 15.33 -15.99 6.05
C GLU A 244 14.53 -14.69 6.25
N THR A 245 15.22 -13.55 6.21
CA THR A 245 14.65 -12.23 6.48
C THR A 245 14.49 -11.47 5.18
N ARG A 246 13.24 -11.14 4.84
CA ARG A 246 12.94 -10.28 3.69
C ARG A 246 12.74 -8.86 4.17
N ILE A 247 13.60 -7.95 3.71
CA ILE A 247 13.48 -6.52 3.99
C ILE A 247 12.93 -5.84 2.75
N SER A 248 11.94 -4.97 2.93
CA SER A 248 11.54 -4.02 1.89
C SER A 248 11.41 -2.60 2.41
N ILE A 249 11.78 -1.64 1.58
CA ILE A 249 11.53 -0.22 1.83
C ILE A 249 10.39 0.21 0.91
N LEU A 250 9.38 0.87 1.47
CA LEU A 250 8.29 1.47 0.73
C LEU A 250 8.36 2.99 0.92
N TRP A 251 8.54 3.70 -0.18
CA TRP A 251 8.53 5.14 -0.28
C TRP A 251 7.30 5.57 -1.08
N LYS A 252 6.59 6.60 -0.61
CA LYS A 252 5.47 7.19 -1.35
C LYS A 252 5.68 8.68 -1.58
N ALA A 253 5.28 9.14 -2.75
CA ALA A 253 5.30 10.55 -3.13
C ALA A 253 4.05 10.91 -3.92
N TYR A 254 3.58 12.15 -3.77
CA TYR A 254 2.61 12.71 -4.73
C TYR A 254 3.31 13.05 -6.02
N ALA A 255 2.66 12.74 -7.15
CA ALA A 255 3.16 12.98 -8.48
C ALA A 255 2.22 13.94 -9.23
N PHE A 256 2.71 15.11 -9.60
CA PHE A 256 1.94 16.11 -10.33
C PHE A 256 2.53 16.34 -11.72
N GLU A 257 1.68 16.28 -12.75
CA GLU A 257 2.05 16.56 -14.15
C GLU A 257 2.55 18.01 -14.36
N SER A 258 2.16 18.95 -13.49
CA SER A 258 2.43 20.37 -13.68
C SER A 258 2.41 21.18 -12.38
N GLN A 259 3.01 22.37 -12.43
CA GLN A 259 2.93 23.35 -11.34
C GLN A 259 1.48 23.75 -11.04
N ARG A 260 0.62 23.83 -12.06
CA ARG A 260 -0.79 24.16 -11.90
C ARG A 260 -1.53 23.10 -11.07
N GLU A 261 -1.32 21.82 -11.38
CA GLU A 261 -1.89 20.69 -10.65
C GLU A 261 -1.45 20.65 -9.18
N TYR A 262 -0.16 20.92 -8.95
CA TYR A 262 0.40 21.04 -7.61
C TYR A 262 -0.21 22.22 -6.83
N LEU A 263 -0.32 23.40 -7.44
CA LEU A 263 -0.93 24.56 -6.79
C LEU A 263 -2.41 24.34 -6.48
N ARG A 264 -3.17 23.69 -7.37
CA ARG A 264 -4.55 23.26 -7.11
C ARG A 264 -4.66 22.32 -5.91
N PHE A 265 -3.60 21.57 -5.62
CA PHE A 265 -3.57 20.68 -4.46
C PHE A 265 -3.27 21.48 -3.19
N GLN A 266 -2.33 22.42 -3.26
CA GLN A 266 -1.95 23.24 -2.11
C GLN A 266 -3.03 24.25 -1.69
N ASN A 267 -3.72 24.87 -2.65
CA ASN A 267 -4.70 25.92 -2.36
C ASN A 267 -6.05 25.39 -1.89
N ARG A 268 -6.29 24.06 -1.99
CA ARG A 268 -7.52 23.39 -1.55
C ARG A 268 -8.81 23.88 -2.24
N GLU A 269 -8.71 24.63 -3.34
CA GLU A 269 -9.88 25.25 -4.02
C GLU A 269 -10.81 24.22 -4.67
N HIS A 270 -10.34 22.98 -4.87
CA HIS A 270 -11.10 21.88 -5.48
C HIS A 270 -11.22 20.67 -4.57
N ASP A 271 -11.12 20.86 -3.26
CA ASP A 271 -11.30 19.77 -2.31
C ASP A 271 -12.74 19.26 -2.32
N LEU A 272 -12.89 17.93 -2.23
CA LEU A 272 -14.18 17.31 -2.00
C LEU A 272 -14.66 17.61 -0.59
N THR A 273 -15.95 17.85 -0.48
CA THR A 273 -16.70 17.85 0.77
C THR A 273 -17.62 16.64 0.83
N ILE A 274 -17.98 16.21 2.04
CA ILE A 274 -18.94 15.09 2.23
C ILE A 274 -20.26 15.32 1.48
N PRO A 275 -20.89 16.54 1.49
CA PRO A 275 -22.08 16.80 0.69
C PRO A 275 -21.87 16.60 -0.81
N GLN A 276 -20.76 17.07 -1.38
CA GLN A 276 -20.44 16.86 -2.81
C GLN A 276 -20.28 15.38 -3.14
N VAL A 277 -19.56 14.63 -2.30
CA VAL A 277 -19.39 13.17 -2.48
C VAL A 277 -20.74 12.49 -2.47
N ARG A 278 -21.59 12.78 -1.47
CA ARG A 278 -22.95 12.25 -1.38
C ARG A 278 -23.77 12.58 -2.64
N ASP A 279 -23.71 13.81 -3.13
CA ASP A 279 -24.47 14.23 -4.31
C ASP A 279 -23.98 13.55 -5.60
N ILE A 280 -22.67 13.31 -5.74
CA ILE A 280 -22.10 12.51 -6.84
C ILE A 280 -22.58 11.06 -6.75
N LEU A 281 -22.44 10.41 -5.59
CA LEU A 281 -22.89 9.03 -5.38
C LEU A 281 -24.40 8.91 -5.62
N ASN A 282 -25.22 9.83 -5.08
CA ASN A 282 -26.67 9.81 -5.26
C ASN A 282 -27.09 9.95 -6.72
N ARG A 283 -26.37 10.74 -7.54
CA ARG A 283 -26.65 10.81 -8.99
C ARG A 283 -26.44 9.44 -9.66
N ASP A 284 -25.33 8.77 -9.36
CA ASP A 284 -25.03 7.44 -9.89
C ASP A 284 -26.00 6.36 -9.36
N LEU A 285 -26.26 6.32 -8.05
CA LEU A 285 -27.18 5.38 -7.42
C LEU A 285 -28.61 5.50 -8.00
N ASN A 286 -29.09 6.73 -8.24
CA ASN A 286 -30.38 6.96 -8.88
C ASN A 286 -30.40 6.46 -10.32
N ALA A 287 -29.35 6.76 -11.10
CA ALA A 287 -29.24 6.30 -12.48
C ALA A 287 -29.21 4.76 -12.58
N ARG A 288 -28.65 4.09 -11.57
CA ARG A 288 -28.59 2.62 -11.46
C ARG A 288 -29.82 1.99 -10.77
N GLY A 289 -30.76 2.79 -10.27
CA GLY A 289 -31.94 2.31 -9.55
C GLY A 289 -31.63 1.62 -8.21
N LEU A 290 -30.50 1.96 -7.56
CA LEU A 290 -30.03 1.33 -6.31
C LEU A 290 -30.48 2.08 -5.04
N GLY A 291 -31.30 3.11 -5.20
CA GLY A 291 -31.78 3.96 -4.11
C GLY A 291 -30.94 5.21 -3.91
N ARG A 292 -30.97 5.77 -2.70
CA ARG A 292 -30.25 7.01 -2.34
C ARG A 292 -29.75 6.94 -0.90
N LEU A 293 -28.63 7.61 -0.65
CA LEU A 293 -28.18 7.99 0.67
C LEU A 293 -29.10 9.10 1.23
N ALA A 294 -29.41 9.01 2.51
CA ALA A 294 -30.16 10.03 3.24
C ALA A 294 -29.40 11.37 3.25
N GLU A 295 -30.13 12.49 3.41
CA GLU A 295 -29.48 13.82 3.44
C GLU A 295 -28.57 13.98 4.65
N ASP A 296 -28.93 13.39 5.78
CA ASP A 296 -28.23 13.41 7.05
C ASP A 296 -27.31 12.19 7.26
N CYS A 297 -26.98 11.44 6.20
CA CYS A 297 -26.12 10.25 6.33
C CYS A 297 -24.74 10.60 6.93
N ASP A 298 -24.28 9.83 7.91
CA ASP A 298 -22.92 9.90 8.41
C ASP A 298 -22.14 8.69 7.90
N PHE A 299 -21.13 8.91 7.06
CA PHE A 299 -20.28 7.82 6.56
C PHE A 299 -19.43 7.14 7.66
N ARG A 300 -19.54 7.57 8.93
CA ARG A 300 -19.00 6.85 10.10
C ARG A 300 -19.97 5.82 10.67
N ASP A 301 -21.27 6.00 10.44
CA ASP A 301 -22.29 5.06 10.91
C ASP A 301 -22.26 3.76 10.10
N GLU A 302 -22.74 2.67 10.72
CA GLU A 302 -22.64 1.34 10.13
C GLU A 302 -23.52 1.18 8.88
N ASP A 303 -24.68 1.81 8.86
CA ASP A 303 -25.69 1.65 7.82
C ASP A 303 -25.25 2.32 6.51
N SER A 304 -24.79 3.57 6.58
CA SER A 304 -24.23 4.32 5.47
C SER A 304 -22.99 3.64 4.90
N ARG A 305 -22.10 3.15 5.78
CA ARG A 305 -20.89 2.38 5.38
C ARG A 305 -21.25 1.10 4.62
N LYS A 306 -22.14 0.29 5.19
CA LYS A 306 -22.61 -0.95 4.53
C LYS A 306 -23.31 -0.66 3.21
N PHE A 307 -24.11 0.39 3.16
CA PHE A 307 -24.84 0.78 1.96
C PHE A 307 -23.88 1.15 0.82
N VAL A 308 -22.91 2.04 1.04
CA VAL A 308 -21.97 2.44 -0.01
C VAL A 308 -21.05 1.30 -0.44
N LEU A 309 -20.55 0.49 0.51
CA LEU A 309 -19.73 -0.66 0.17
C LEU A 309 -20.52 -1.69 -0.65
N ARG A 310 -21.79 -1.95 -0.32
CA ARG A 310 -22.63 -2.86 -1.11
C ARG A 310 -22.88 -2.34 -2.52
N ALA A 311 -22.98 -1.01 -2.70
CA ALA A 311 -23.26 -0.41 -4.00
C ALA A 311 -22.04 -0.34 -4.94
N TYR A 312 -20.83 -0.24 -4.36
CA TYR A 312 -19.61 0.08 -5.13
C TYR A 312 -18.49 -0.94 -5.00
N ARG A 313 -18.43 -1.75 -3.94
CA ARG A 313 -17.40 -2.79 -3.86
C ARG A 313 -17.71 -3.87 -4.90
N PRO A 314 -16.79 -4.17 -5.82
CA PRO A 314 -17.05 -5.16 -6.85
C PRO A 314 -17.20 -6.55 -6.22
N ALA A 315 -17.81 -7.47 -6.96
CA ALA A 315 -17.80 -8.88 -6.57
C ALA A 315 -16.37 -9.42 -6.61
N PRO A 316 -16.05 -10.48 -5.82
CA PRO A 316 -14.82 -11.23 -6.01
C PRO A 316 -14.70 -11.71 -7.46
N VAL A 317 -13.53 -11.53 -8.06
CA VAL A 317 -13.24 -12.01 -9.41
C VAL A 317 -13.05 -13.53 -9.39
N ASN A 318 -12.43 -14.06 -8.33
CA ASN A 318 -12.38 -15.47 -7.98
C ASN A 318 -11.92 -15.64 -6.50
N ASP A 319 -11.69 -16.88 -6.07
CA ASP A 319 -11.26 -17.18 -4.70
C ASP A 319 -9.93 -16.52 -4.30
N ASP A 320 -9.04 -16.30 -5.27
CA ASP A 320 -7.73 -15.65 -5.08
C ASP A 320 -7.79 -14.12 -5.14
N TYR A 321 -8.77 -13.54 -5.86
CA TYR A 321 -8.94 -12.08 -5.98
C TYR A 321 -10.25 -11.61 -5.37
N ARG A 322 -10.14 -11.16 -4.13
CA ARG A 322 -11.18 -10.35 -3.48
C ARG A 322 -10.78 -8.88 -3.59
N PRO A 323 -11.71 -7.97 -3.92
CA PRO A 323 -11.44 -6.54 -3.92
C PRO A 323 -11.17 -6.04 -2.52
N ILE A 324 -9.89 -5.96 -2.22
CA ILE A 324 -9.32 -5.52 -0.97
C ILE A 324 -8.51 -4.27 -1.30
N ILE A 325 -8.90 -3.17 -0.68
CA ILE A 325 -8.07 -1.99 -0.56
C ILE A 325 -7.49 -2.05 0.86
N GLU A 326 -6.18 -1.90 1.03
CA GLU A 326 -5.47 -1.89 2.33
C GLU A 326 -4.88 -0.53 2.71
#